data_AF-A0A6G7RWI2-F1
#
_entry.id   AF-A0A6G7RWI2-F1
#
_cell.length_a   1.000
_cell.length_b   1.000
_cell.length_c   1.000
_cell.angle_alpha   90.00
_cell.angle_beta   90.00
_cell.angle_gamma   90.00
#
_symmetry.space_group_name_H-M   'P 1'
#
loop_
_entity.id
_entity.type
_entity.pdbx_description
1 polymer ?
#
loop_
_entity_poly.entity_id
_entity_poly.type
_entity_poly.pdbx_seq_one_letter_code
_entity_poly.pdbx_strand_id
1 'polypeptide(L)'
;MTKIFNPKDWLEVPKEPIKPKSNKTITHVVAVADNDIESYISAIEQSGTDITGGYATWRDLGFALAEEYGETGRDYFHRISKNYAGYDAKECDAQFNKCLNAKGHGITIATFYHYAHQSGIKPTKQQNNNEVATNVATVTQEQAMPTIPETVYENLPQFLQQVVNPANGQEEKDILLLGALTAFSACFPKLFGIYDQRKVFCNLYLFVTAPASAGKGRLNQIKNLVEPVHKLKREQAKVLKQQFQAETATYNMNKGKDENLEKPSKPPERMLFIPANNSVTGVYQLISDNDGRGLIFETEGDTLAQAFKSDYGNYSDGFRKAFHHETISYYRRTDREYVDIEKPCLSTVLSGTPKQVATLIPNAENGLFSRFMFYYMNIKPTWKNVFQNSNKVGLDDYYNQLGSEFLELYKTLKNNPEIEIRLTTTQQQQFNTFFESLQTKYINLQPEEYIATIRRLGLIAFRIMMLFTAFRIMEDGDVNATKECEDVDFENALTIISILVKHSSKVFNGLPIEKKVTKRLNRKERFLESLPKQFIRQDYLDLAAKQSIPHKTAEGYITKFVEAGLIHREAHNNYSNPAKT
;
A
#
# COMPACT_ATOMS: atom_id res chain seq x y z
N MET A 1 8.39 63.72 27.81
CA MET A 1 9.08 63.00 28.90
C MET A 1 8.57 61.57 28.91
N THR A 2 9.46 60.66 28.54
CA THR A 2 9.27 59.22 28.36
C THR A 2 9.07 58.54 29.72
N LYS A 3 7.97 57.80 29.91
CA LYS A 3 7.82 56.90 31.07
C LYS A 3 8.78 55.72 30.88
N ILE A 4 9.76 55.63 31.77
CA ILE A 4 10.74 54.55 31.82
C ILE A 4 10.04 53.28 32.34
N PHE A 5 10.14 52.21 31.58
CA PHE A 5 9.64 50.88 31.93
C PHE A 5 10.49 50.31 33.07
N ASN A 6 9.84 49.94 34.19
CA ASN A 6 10.46 49.24 35.32
C ASN A 6 10.07 47.74 35.27
N PRO A 7 11.00 46.83 34.95
CA PRO A 7 10.71 45.40 34.80
C PRO A 7 10.31 44.68 36.10
N LYS A 8 10.47 45.32 37.27
CA LYS A 8 10.15 44.71 38.58
C LYS A 8 8.66 44.79 38.93
N ASP A 9 7.91 45.70 38.34
CA ASP A 9 6.46 45.86 38.60
C ASP A 9 5.62 44.79 37.89
N TRP A 10 6.25 43.94 37.08
CA TRP A 10 5.65 42.78 36.41
C TRP A 10 6.10 41.43 36.99
N LEU A 11 6.79 41.44 38.14
CA LEU A 11 7.25 40.24 38.85
C LEU A 11 6.46 39.97 40.15
N GLU A 12 5.21 40.43 40.26
CA GLU A 12 4.30 39.88 41.26
C GLU A 12 3.84 38.48 40.83
N VAL A 13 4.53 37.49 41.40
CA VAL A 13 4.18 36.07 41.33
C VAL A 13 2.73 35.90 41.79
N PRO A 14 1.83 35.34 40.96
CA PRO A 14 0.50 34.97 41.43
C PRO A 14 0.63 33.98 42.59
N LYS A 15 0.01 34.29 43.74
CA LYS A 15 -0.10 33.36 44.88
C LYS A 15 -0.60 32.01 44.36
N GLU A 16 0.19 30.96 44.58
CA GLU A 16 -0.18 29.59 44.25
C GLU A 16 -1.57 29.27 44.83
N PRO A 17 -2.57 28.89 44.02
CA PRO A 17 -3.68 28.10 44.54
C PRO A 17 -3.11 26.75 44.99
N ILE A 18 -3.53 26.35 46.18
CA ILE A 18 -3.06 25.22 46.96
C ILE A 18 -2.88 23.97 46.08
N LYS A 19 -1.64 23.49 45.97
CA LYS A 19 -1.32 22.18 45.37
C LYS A 19 -2.07 21.09 46.15
N PRO A 20 -2.87 20.22 45.52
CA PRO A 20 -3.24 18.98 46.16
C PRO A 20 -1.96 18.18 46.39
N LYS A 21 -1.74 17.80 47.65
CA LYS A 21 -0.68 16.89 48.06
C LYS A 21 -0.71 15.66 47.15
N SER A 22 0.46 15.27 46.65
CA SER A 22 0.70 13.97 46.05
C SER A 22 0.30 12.88 47.05
N ASN A 23 -0.93 12.42 46.95
CA ASN A 23 -1.28 11.10 47.42
C ASN A 23 -0.94 10.14 46.29
N LYS A 24 0.00 9.24 46.55
CA LYS A 24 0.04 7.95 45.87
C LYS A 24 -1.27 7.24 46.20
N THR A 25 -2.34 7.57 45.49
CA THR A 25 -3.56 6.78 45.49
C THR A 25 -3.52 5.91 44.26
N ILE A 26 -3.56 4.61 44.48
CA ILE A 26 -3.74 3.57 43.48
C ILE A 26 -4.89 4.00 42.57
N THR A 27 -4.63 4.27 41.29
CA THR A 27 -5.68 4.57 40.32
C THR A 27 -6.44 3.27 40.08
N HIS A 28 -7.56 3.09 40.79
CA HIS A 28 -8.48 1.99 40.52
C HIS A 28 -9.04 2.19 39.11
N VAL A 29 -8.68 1.31 38.19
CA VAL A 29 -9.29 1.27 36.85
C VAL A 29 -10.75 0.85 37.04
N VAL A 30 -11.68 1.75 36.70
CA VAL A 30 -13.10 1.41 36.69
C VAL A 30 -13.48 0.96 35.29
N ALA A 31 -13.80 -0.33 35.21
CA ALA A 31 -14.19 -0.98 33.98
C ALA A 31 -15.67 -0.68 33.68
N VAL A 32 -15.94 -0.23 32.46
CA VAL A 32 -17.30 0.07 32.00
C VAL A 32 -17.83 -1.15 31.22
N ALA A 33 -19.03 -1.62 31.56
CA ALA A 33 -19.62 -2.84 30.97
C ALA A 33 -20.06 -2.63 29.52
N ASP A 34 -20.64 -1.48 29.20
CA ASP A 34 -21.13 -1.11 27.87
C ASP A 34 -20.47 0.19 27.37
N ASN A 35 -20.26 0.32 26.07
CA ASN A 35 -19.59 1.49 25.48
C ASN A 35 -20.57 2.65 25.20
N ASP A 36 -21.49 2.90 26.13
CA ASP A 36 -22.46 4.00 26.09
C ASP A 36 -22.14 5.09 27.12
N ILE A 37 -22.61 6.31 26.89
CA ILE A 37 -22.23 7.46 27.73
C ILE A 37 -22.67 7.29 29.20
N GLU A 38 -23.81 6.66 29.43
CA GLU A 38 -24.40 6.49 30.77
C GLU A 38 -23.55 5.57 31.64
N SER A 39 -22.99 4.51 31.06
CA SER A 39 -22.08 3.62 31.78
C SER A 39 -20.76 4.31 32.13
N TYR A 40 -20.25 5.21 31.28
CA TYR A 40 -19.08 6.02 31.60
C TYR A 40 -19.36 7.05 32.69
N ILE A 41 -20.50 7.76 32.64
CA ILE A 41 -20.86 8.75 33.67
C ILE A 41 -21.09 8.06 35.01
N SER A 42 -21.77 6.91 35.02
CA SER A 42 -21.96 6.11 36.24
C SER A 42 -20.62 5.66 36.84
N ALA A 43 -19.65 5.27 36.00
CA ALA A 43 -18.29 4.94 36.44
C ALA A 43 -17.51 6.16 36.97
N ILE A 44 -17.70 7.35 36.37
CA ILE A 44 -17.13 8.63 36.84
C ILE A 44 -17.69 8.98 38.22
N GLU A 45 -19.00 8.87 38.41
CA GLU A 45 -19.67 9.16 39.68
C GLU A 45 -19.26 8.18 40.78
N GLN A 46 -19.23 6.88 40.49
CA GLN A 46 -18.86 5.84 41.46
C GLN A 46 -17.38 5.91 41.87
N SER A 47 -16.49 6.29 40.95
CA SER A 47 -15.07 6.45 41.24
C SER A 47 -14.72 7.77 41.92
N GLY A 48 -15.65 8.75 41.91
CA GLY A 48 -15.37 10.12 42.36
C GLY A 48 -14.26 10.80 41.55
N THR A 49 -13.98 10.32 40.33
CA THR A 49 -12.88 10.82 39.51
C THR A 49 -13.27 12.13 38.86
N ASP A 50 -12.48 13.18 39.08
CA ASP A 50 -12.66 14.44 38.37
C ASP A 50 -12.03 14.36 36.98
N ILE A 51 -12.87 14.39 35.94
CA ILE A 51 -12.45 14.42 34.54
C ILE A 51 -12.45 15.84 33.94
N THR A 52 -12.93 16.83 34.70
CA THR A 52 -13.13 18.21 34.22
C THR A 52 -11.86 19.04 34.25
N GLY A 53 -10.88 18.67 35.08
CA GLY A 53 -9.55 19.25 35.09
C GLY A 53 -9.56 20.78 35.23
N GLY A 54 -8.96 21.48 34.28
CA GLY A 54 -8.99 22.95 34.22
C GLY A 54 -10.13 23.50 33.33
N TYR A 55 -10.36 24.81 33.38
CA TYR A 55 -11.44 25.49 32.64
C TYR A 55 -11.51 25.13 31.13
N ALA A 56 -10.36 24.97 30.47
CA ALA A 56 -10.32 24.58 29.06
C ALA A 56 -10.91 23.18 28.82
N THR A 57 -10.51 22.19 29.64
CA THR A 57 -11.01 20.82 29.58
C THR A 57 -12.49 20.77 29.94
N TRP A 58 -12.90 21.47 30.99
CA TRP A 58 -14.30 21.57 31.39
C TRP A 58 -15.19 22.19 30.29
N ARG A 59 -14.72 23.27 29.64
CA ARG A 59 -15.40 23.89 28.50
C ARG A 59 -15.52 22.92 27.32
N ASP A 60 -14.44 22.20 26.99
CA ASP A 60 -14.42 21.29 25.85
C ASP A 60 -15.33 20.07 26.08
N LEU A 61 -15.45 19.58 27.32
CA LEU A 61 -16.46 18.60 27.71
C LEU A 61 -17.88 19.14 27.54
N GLY A 62 -18.11 20.42 27.88
CA GLY A 62 -19.38 21.10 27.66
C GLY A 62 -19.76 21.17 26.17
N PHE A 63 -18.82 21.49 25.28
CA PHE A 63 -19.05 21.46 23.84
C PHE A 63 -19.32 20.04 23.31
N ALA A 64 -18.55 19.05 23.76
CA ALA A 64 -18.72 17.66 23.35
C ALA A 64 -20.11 17.11 23.69
N LEU A 65 -20.63 17.44 24.89
CA LEU A 65 -21.96 17.03 25.33
C LEU A 65 -23.09 17.83 24.66
N ALA A 66 -22.89 19.13 24.43
CA ALA A 66 -23.86 19.98 23.75
C ALA A 66 -24.00 19.62 22.26
N GLU A 67 -22.90 19.26 21.58
CA GLU A 67 -22.92 18.86 20.16
C GLU A 67 -23.67 17.53 19.94
N GLU A 68 -23.47 16.55 20.82
CA GLU A 68 -24.05 15.21 20.67
C GLU A 68 -25.46 15.09 21.26
N TYR A 69 -25.71 15.67 22.44
CA TYR A 69 -26.94 15.46 23.21
C TYR A 69 -27.81 16.72 23.36
N GLY A 70 -27.38 17.87 22.84
CA GLY A 70 -28.14 19.13 22.97
C GLY A 70 -28.46 19.45 24.44
N GLU A 71 -29.68 19.94 24.70
CA GLU A 71 -30.14 20.30 26.05
C GLU A 71 -30.10 19.12 27.03
N THR A 72 -30.28 17.88 26.55
CA THR A 72 -30.23 16.68 27.41
C THR A 72 -28.82 16.39 27.95
N GLY A 73 -27.77 16.90 27.27
CA GLY A 73 -26.39 16.82 27.74
C GLY A 73 -26.10 17.67 28.98
N ARG A 74 -27.01 18.57 29.37
CA ARG A 74 -26.86 19.42 30.57
C ARG A 74 -26.74 18.57 31.82
N ASP A 75 -27.60 17.55 31.96
CA ASP A 75 -27.58 16.66 33.10
C ASP A 75 -26.23 15.93 33.23
N TYR A 76 -25.74 15.37 32.12
CA TYR A 76 -24.43 14.74 32.04
C TYR A 76 -23.29 15.70 32.41
N PHE A 77 -23.37 16.96 31.97
CA PHE A 77 -22.38 17.98 32.29
C PHE A 77 -22.35 18.30 33.79
N HIS A 78 -23.52 18.41 34.44
CA HIS A 78 -23.58 18.57 35.89
C HIS A 78 -23.02 17.34 36.62
N ARG A 79 -23.38 16.13 36.17
CA ARG A 79 -22.96 14.87 36.81
C ARG A 79 -21.45 14.71 36.85
N ILE A 80 -20.76 14.99 35.73
CA ILE A 80 -19.29 14.91 35.70
C ILE A 80 -18.63 16.10 36.42
N SER A 81 -19.27 17.27 36.45
CA SER A 81 -18.71 18.49 37.08
C SER A 81 -18.79 18.46 38.61
N LYS A 82 -19.72 17.69 39.20
CA LYS A 82 -19.87 17.56 40.66
C LYS A 82 -18.65 16.96 41.35
N ASN A 83 -17.81 16.23 40.62
CA ASN A 83 -16.58 15.64 41.17
C ASN A 83 -15.46 16.67 41.37
N TYR A 84 -15.59 17.87 40.79
CA TYR A 84 -14.67 18.98 41.04
C TYR A 84 -15.04 19.68 42.35
N ALA A 85 -14.06 19.87 43.24
CA ALA A 85 -14.26 20.44 44.58
C ALA A 85 -14.84 21.86 44.58
N GLY A 86 -14.69 22.60 43.47
CA GLY A 86 -15.23 23.96 43.29
C GLY A 86 -16.52 24.03 42.48
N TYR A 87 -17.26 22.92 42.35
CA TYR A 87 -18.50 22.88 41.58
C TYR A 87 -19.55 23.89 42.09
N ASP A 88 -19.99 24.77 41.19
CA ASP A 88 -21.14 25.65 41.38
C ASP A 88 -22.20 25.37 40.30
N ALA A 89 -23.42 25.08 40.73
CA ALA A 89 -24.51 24.71 39.83
C ALA A 89 -24.90 25.85 38.88
N LYS A 90 -24.86 27.11 39.33
CA LYS A 90 -25.24 28.27 38.51
C LYS A 90 -24.17 28.56 37.46
N GLU A 91 -22.89 28.41 37.81
CA GLU A 91 -21.77 28.55 36.88
C GLU A 91 -21.80 27.46 35.81
N CYS A 92 -22.09 26.22 36.21
CA CYS A 92 -22.24 25.09 35.30
C CYS A 92 -23.40 25.30 34.31
N ASP A 93 -24.55 25.77 34.78
CA ASP A 93 -25.69 26.13 33.93
C ASP A 93 -25.36 27.24 32.94
N ALA A 94 -24.70 28.31 33.42
CA ALA A 94 -24.29 29.43 32.60
C ALA A 94 -23.27 29.01 31.53
N GLN A 95 -22.36 28.10 31.86
CA GLN A 95 -21.38 27.58 30.92
C GLN A 95 -22.03 26.66 29.87
N PHE A 96 -22.96 25.78 30.26
CA PHE A 96 -23.65 24.90 29.32
C PHE A 96 -24.55 25.68 28.35
N ASN A 97 -25.19 26.75 28.83
CA ASN A 97 -25.93 27.71 27.98
C ASN A 97 -25.04 28.35 26.91
N LYS A 98 -23.78 28.67 27.24
CA LYS A 98 -22.81 29.18 26.25
C LYS A 98 -22.43 28.12 25.22
N CYS A 99 -22.32 26.86 25.64
CA CYS A 99 -21.97 25.75 24.76
C CYS A 99 -23.08 25.48 23.73
N LEU A 100 -24.34 25.48 24.16
CA LEU A 100 -25.51 25.29 23.29
C LEU A 100 -25.71 26.41 22.26
N ASN A 101 -25.35 27.64 22.63
CA ASN A 101 -25.55 28.82 21.77
C ASN A 101 -24.36 29.12 20.84
N ALA A 102 -23.25 28.39 20.96
CA ALA A 102 -22.08 28.60 20.12
C ALA A 102 -22.22 27.96 18.74
N LYS A 103 -21.68 28.61 17.70
CA LYS A 103 -21.68 28.14 16.30
C LYS A 103 -20.28 27.68 15.84
N GLY A 104 -19.51 27.06 16.72
CA GLY A 104 -18.19 26.50 16.41
C GLY A 104 -18.28 25.03 16.04
N HIS A 105 -17.48 24.58 15.08
CA HIS A 105 -17.35 23.16 14.72
C HIS A 105 -15.92 22.69 15.05
N GLY A 106 -15.78 21.56 15.74
CA GLY A 106 -14.47 20.94 15.98
C GLY A 106 -14.33 20.08 17.24
N ILE A 107 -15.29 20.07 18.17
CA ILE A 107 -15.20 19.33 19.44
C ILE A 107 -16.33 18.30 19.51
N THR A 108 -16.05 17.06 19.12
CA THR A 108 -17.03 15.98 19.10
C THR A 108 -17.06 15.19 20.41
N ILE A 109 -18.05 14.29 20.59
CA ILE A 109 -18.16 13.42 21.75
C ILE A 109 -16.94 12.53 22.02
N ALA A 110 -16.08 12.32 21.01
CA ALA A 110 -14.79 11.64 21.18
C ALA A 110 -13.90 12.32 22.24
N THR A 111 -14.05 13.64 22.44
CA THR A 111 -13.35 14.43 23.46
C THR A 111 -13.72 13.96 24.87
N PHE A 112 -15.00 13.63 25.12
CA PHE A 112 -15.46 13.08 26.39
C PHE A 112 -14.81 11.73 26.67
N TYR A 113 -14.85 10.80 25.72
CA TYR A 113 -14.25 9.47 25.88
C TYR A 113 -12.73 9.54 26.04
N HIS A 114 -12.06 10.47 25.34
CA HIS A 114 -10.64 10.72 25.50
C HIS A 114 -10.28 11.11 26.94
N TYR A 115 -10.99 12.08 27.54
CA TYR A 115 -10.74 12.48 28.92
C TYR A 115 -11.14 11.42 29.94
N ALA A 116 -12.25 10.69 29.72
CA ALA A 116 -12.62 9.55 30.57
C ALA A 116 -11.54 8.44 30.55
N HIS A 117 -10.99 8.12 29.38
CA HIS A 117 -9.93 7.11 29.23
C HIS A 117 -8.60 7.56 29.84
N GLN A 118 -8.28 8.86 29.73
CA GLN A 118 -7.11 9.46 30.35
C GLN A 118 -7.20 9.42 31.88
N SER A 119 -8.41 9.54 32.43
CA SER A 119 -8.68 9.44 33.86
C SER A 119 -8.90 8.00 34.36
N GLY A 120 -8.66 6.98 33.52
CA GLY A 120 -8.65 5.58 33.94
C GLY A 120 -9.99 4.83 33.84
N ILE A 121 -11.01 5.43 33.21
CA ILE A 121 -12.32 4.81 32.99
C ILE A 121 -12.36 4.28 31.56
N LYS A 122 -12.39 2.95 31.42
CA LYS A 122 -12.21 2.27 30.12
C LYS A 122 -13.22 1.12 29.95
N PRO A 123 -13.63 0.80 28.71
CA PRO A 123 -14.59 -0.26 28.47
C PRO A 123 -13.93 -1.63 28.60
N THR A 124 -14.67 -2.61 29.13
CA THR A 124 -14.19 -3.98 29.35
C THR A 124 -14.20 -4.74 28.02
N LYS A 125 -13.04 -5.23 27.56
CA LYS A 125 -13.00 -6.21 26.46
C LYS A 125 -13.36 -7.57 27.04
N GLN A 126 -14.53 -8.12 26.67
CA GLN A 126 -14.85 -9.52 26.98
C GLN A 126 -13.84 -10.43 26.25
N GLN A 127 -12.96 -11.08 27.01
CA GLN A 127 -12.18 -12.23 26.59
C GLN A 127 -12.62 -13.42 27.44
N ASN A 128 -12.97 -14.52 26.78
CA ASN A 128 -13.23 -15.78 27.46
C ASN A 128 -11.96 -16.32 28.13
N ASN A 129 -12.13 -16.55 29.42
CA ASN A 129 -11.22 -17.03 30.48
C ASN A 129 -10.32 -18.23 30.12
N ASN A 130 -9.06 -18.19 30.58
CA ASN A 130 -8.64 -18.90 31.81
C ASN A 130 -7.18 -18.55 32.14
N GLU A 131 -6.97 -18.03 33.35
CA GLU A 131 -5.71 -17.43 33.82
C GLU A 131 -4.63 -18.43 34.23
N VAL A 132 -3.41 -17.92 34.08
CA VAL A 132 -2.09 -18.46 34.35
C VAL A 132 -1.65 -18.07 35.77
N ALA A 133 -0.93 -18.94 36.46
CA ALA A 133 -0.11 -18.53 37.60
C ALA A 133 1.20 -17.86 37.11
N THR A 134 1.26 -16.55 37.31
CA THR A 134 2.43 -15.66 37.55
C THR A 134 3.51 -15.39 36.50
N ASN A 135 3.61 -14.08 36.21
CA ASN A 135 4.75 -13.24 35.82
C ASN A 135 5.21 -13.25 34.36
N VAL A 136 4.93 -12.16 33.61
CA VAL A 136 5.81 -10.99 33.34
C VAL A 136 5.00 -9.99 32.47
N ALA A 137 5.18 -8.69 32.73
CA ALA A 137 4.55 -7.57 32.03
C ALA A 137 4.55 -7.68 30.49
N THR A 138 3.38 -7.65 29.86
CA THR A 138 3.25 -7.51 28.40
C THR A 138 2.81 -6.11 28.01
N VAL A 139 3.81 -5.33 27.60
CA VAL A 139 3.70 -4.22 26.65
C VAL A 139 2.85 -4.69 25.46
N THR A 140 1.78 -3.98 25.09
CA THR A 140 1.12 -4.22 23.79
C THR A 140 2.08 -3.80 22.67
N GLN A 141 2.88 -4.75 22.19
CA GLN A 141 3.71 -4.63 21.00
C GLN A 141 2.78 -4.48 19.78
N GLU A 142 2.98 -3.44 18.96
CA GLU A 142 2.59 -3.55 17.55
C GLU A 142 3.29 -4.79 16.99
N GLN A 143 2.51 -5.76 16.51
CA GLN A 143 3.06 -7.03 16.06
C GLN A 143 3.95 -6.77 14.83
N ALA A 144 5.25 -7.06 14.98
CA ALA A 144 6.22 -6.86 13.91
C ALA A 144 5.84 -7.65 12.66
N MET A 145 6.13 -7.11 11.48
CA MET A 145 5.96 -7.84 10.24
C MET A 145 6.89 -9.06 10.23
N PRO A 146 6.42 -10.22 9.75
CA PRO A 146 7.21 -11.43 9.74
C PRO A 146 8.33 -11.34 8.71
N THR A 147 9.34 -12.18 8.87
CA THR A 147 10.49 -12.31 7.97
C THR A 147 10.47 -13.66 7.27
N ILE A 148 11.28 -13.82 6.20
CA ILE A 148 11.43 -15.13 5.57
C ILE A 148 12.18 -16.07 6.55
N PRO A 149 11.70 -17.31 6.76
CA PRO A 149 12.35 -18.28 7.64
C PRO A 149 13.76 -18.64 7.19
N GLU A 150 14.64 -18.96 8.15
CA GLU A 150 16.05 -19.29 7.86
C GLU A 150 16.20 -20.50 6.93
N THR A 151 15.30 -21.48 7.07
CA THR A 151 15.25 -22.69 6.24
C THR A 151 15.11 -22.39 4.75
N VAL A 152 14.53 -21.25 4.37
CA VAL A 152 14.46 -20.85 2.97
C VAL A 152 15.85 -20.49 2.47
N TYR A 153 16.64 -19.74 3.23
CA TYR A 153 17.98 -19.32 2.82
C TYR A 153 18.96 -20.49 2.75
N GLU A 154 18.87 -21.45 3.67
CA GLU A 154 19.69 -22.67 3.68
C GLU A 154 19.49 -23.50 2.40
N ASN A 155 18.30 -23.42 1.81
CA ASN A 155 17.88 -24.21 0.66
C ASN A 155 17.86 -23.45 -0.67
N LEU A 156 18.25 -22.16 -0.68
CA LEU A 156 18.33 -21.40 -1.92
C LEU A 156 19.34 -22.02 -2.89
N PRO A 157 19.22 -21.75 -4.21
CA PRO A 157 20.33 -21.94 -5.12
C PRO A 157 21.62 -21.29 -4.59
N GLN A 158 22.75 -21.98 -4.71
CA GLN A 158 24.03 -21.64 -4.08
C GLN A 158 24.46 -20.20 -4.39
N PHE A 159 24.26 -19.75 -5.63
CA PHE A 159 24.55 -18.38 -6.03
C PHE A 159 23.69 -17.35 -5.26
N LEU A 160 22.40 -17.64 -5.05
CA LEU A 160 21.52 -16.76 -4.27
C LEU A 160 21.83 -16.78 -2.77
N GLN A 161 22.36 -17.89 -2.23
CA GLN A 161 22.91 -17.91 -0.86
C GLN A 161 24.06 -16.90 -0.73
N GLN A 162 24.99 -16.90 -1.68
CA GLN A 162 26.10 -15.94 -1.71
C GLN A 162 25.61 -14.49 -1.76
N VAL A 163 24.52 -14.21 -2.47
CA VAL A 163 23.93 -12.86 -2.54
C VAL A 163 23.43 -12.37 -1.17
N VAL A 164 22.86 -13.24 -0.35
CA VAL A 164 22.28 -12.86 0.97
C VAL A 164 23.26 -12.98 2.14
N ASN A 165 24.35 -13.75 1.99
CA ASN A 165 25.34 -14.00 3.05
C ASN A 165 25.89 -12.73 3.74
N PRO A 166 26.15 -11.60 3.05
CA PRO A 166 26.67 -10.39 3.70
C PRO A 166 25.65 -9.64 4.59
N ALA A 167 24.39 -10.05 4.60
CA ALA A 167 23.33 -9.42 5.37
C ALA A 167 23.56 -9.51 6.88
N ASN A 168 23.11 -8.48 7.61
CA ASN A 168 23.16 -8.44 9.07
C ASN A 168 21.73 -8.54 9.63
N GLY A 169 21.23 -9.78 9.71
CA GLY A 169 19.90 -10.11 10.20
C GLY A 169 18.89 -10.41 9.09
N GLN A 170 17.74 -10.95 9.49
CA GLN A 170 16.74 -11.50 8.55
C GLN A 170 16.11 -10.46 7.63
N GLU A 171 15.77 -9.26 8.12
CA GLU A 171 15.16 -8.23 7.26
C GLU A 171 16.12 -7.75 6.15
N GLU A 172 17.43 -7.73 6.44
CA GLU A 172 18.44 -7.42 5.43
C GLU A 172 18.55 -8.57 4.41
N LYS A 173 18.50 -9.83 4.86
CA LYS A 173 18.44 -10.99 3.95
C LYS A 173 17.20 -10.95 3.05
N ASP A 174 16.03 -10.60 3.61
CA ASP A 174 14.77 -10.50 2.88
C ASP A 174 14.85 -9.49 1.73
N ILE A 175 15.27 -8.26 2.03
CA ILE A 175 15.33 -7.21 0.99
C ILE A 175 16.41 -7.51 -0.06
N LEU A 176 17.51 -8.15 0.31
CA LEU A 176 18.55 -8.56 -0.63
C LEU A 176 18.05 -9.67 -1.55
N LEU A 177 17.39 -10.70 -1.00
CA LEU A 177 16.83 -11.80 -1.80
C LEU A 177 15.75 -11.31 -2.76
N LEU A 178 14.75 -10.59 -2.24
CA LEU A 178 13.64 -10.07 -3.05
C LEU A 178 14.16 -9.07 -4.10
N GLY A 179 15.09 -8.21 -3.71
CA GLY A 179 15.75 -7.26 -4.61
C GLY A 179 16.50 -7.96 -5.73
N ALA A 180 17.31 -8.97 -5.38
CA ALA A 180 18.08 -9.76 -6.34
C ALA A 180 17.20 -10.50 -7.33
N LEU A 181 16.21 -11.27 -6.86
CA LEU A 181 15.25 -11.96 -7.72
C LEU A 181 14.58 -11.00 -8.69
N THR A 182 14.19 -9.83 -8.20
CA THR A 182 13.54 -8.81 -9.03
C THR A 182 14.49 -8.21 -10.06
N ALA A 183 15.74 -7.88 -9.69
CA ALA A 183 16.73 -7.37 -10.64
C ALA A 183 17.10 -8.41 -11.71
N PHE A 184 17.33 -9.66 -11.30
CA PHE A 184 17.65 -10.76 -12.22
C PHE A 184 16.49 -11.10 -13.15
N SER A 185 15.23 -10.90 -12.73
CA SER A 185 14.07 -11.15 -13.58
C SER A 185 14.04 -10.34 -14.89
N ALA A 186 14.78 -9.22 -14.97
CA ALA A 186 14.93 -8.45 -16.21
C ALA A 186 15.96 -9.05 -17.19
N CYS A 187 16.77 -10.00 -16.72
CA CYS A 187 17.97 -10.48 -17.39
C CYS A 187 17.83 -11.88 -18.00
N PHE A 188 16.66 -12.52 -17.93
CA PHE A 188 16.44 -13.86 -18.51
C PHE A 188 15.56 -13.79 -19.77
N PRO A 189 16.11 -13.47 -20.95
CA PRO A 189 15.28 -13.22 -22.13
C PRO A 189 14.64 -14.45 -22.75
N LYS A 190 15.22 -15.62 -22.52
CA LYS A 190 14.83 -16.89 -23.14
C LYS A 190 14.15 -17.83 -22.16
N LEU A 191 13.90 -17.39 -20.93
CA LEU A 191 13.22 -18.14 -19.90
C LEU A 191 11.72 -17.84 -19.94
N PHE A 192 10.88 -18.86 -20.08
CA PHE A 192 9.44 -18.69 -20.06
C PHE A 192 8.74 -19.86 -19.37
N GLY A 193 7.46 -19.69 -19.06
CA GLY A 193 6.59 -20.78 -18.61
C GLY A 193 5.19 -20.58 -19.18
N ILE A 194 4.35 -21.61 -19.05
CA ILE A 194 2.93 -21.52 -19.41
C ILE A 194 2.11 -21.39 -18.13
N TYR A 195 1.44 -20.25 -17.97
CA TYR A 195 0.56 -19.98 -16.84
C TYR A 195 -0.79 -19.50 -17.39
N ASP A 196 -1.88 -20.14 -16.94
CA ASP A 196 -3.23 -19.87 -17.46
C ASP A 196 -3.30 -19.89 -19.00
N GLN A 197 -2.71 -20.95 -19.59
CA GLN A 197 -2.63 -21.17 -21.04
C GLN A 197 -1.88 -20.09 -21.83
N ARG A 198 -1.12 -19.21 -21.16
CA ARG A 198 -0.35 -18.13 -21.79
C ARG A 198 1.13 -18.26 -21.48
N LYS A 199 1.96 -17.95 -22.48
CA LYS A 199 3.41 -17.80 -22.30
C LYS A 199 3.70 -16.57 -21.45
N VAL A 200 4.34 -16.77 -20.30
CA VAL A 200 4.76 -15.72 -19.37
C VAL A 200 6.27 -15.74 -19.17
N PHE A 201 6.86 -14.57 -18.91
CA PHE A 201 8.27 -14.41 -18.55
C PHE A 201 8.40 -14.14 -17.04
N CYS A 202 9.62 -14.21 -16.52
CA CYS A 202 9.90 -14.16 -15.07
C CYS A 202 9.81 -12.76 -14.43
N ASN A 203 9.44 -11.70 -15.15
CA ASN A 203 9.54 -10.31 -14.69
C ASN A 203 8.75 -10.02 -13.40
N LEU A 204 9.42 -9.38 -12.43
CA LEU A 204 8.86 -9.04 -11.12
C LEU A 204 8.87 -7.54 -10.84
N TYR A 205 7.94 -7.09 -10.00
CA TYR A 205 7.92 -5.75 -9.41
C TYR A 205 8.01 -5.85 -7.89
N LEU A 206 8.95 -5.11 -7.30
CA LEU A 206 9.17 -5.04 -5.85
C LEU A 206 9.07 -3.59 -5.39
N PHE A 207 8.38 -3.39 -4.28
CA PHE A 207 8.42 -2.17 -3.50
C PHE A 207 8.78 -2.49 -2.04
N VAL A 208 9.99 -2.12 -1.64
CA VAL A 208 10.43 -2.17 -0.23
C VAL A 208 10.02 -0.87 0.44
N THR A 209 9.08 -0.96 1.38
CA THR A 209 8.64 0.18 2.18
C THR A 209 9.28 0.16 3.56
N ALA A 210 9.87 1.27 3.96
CA ALA A 210 10.52 1.40 5.24
C ALA A 210 10.47 2.85 5.72
N PRO A 211 10.29 3.09 7.02
CA PRO A 211 10.53 4.40 7.60
C PRO A 211 11.99 4.87 7.37
N ALA A 212 12.24 6.16 7.53
CA ALA A 212 13.59 6.70 7.39
C ALA A 212 14.56 5.98 8.33
N SER A 213 15.80 5.77 7.87
CA SER A 213 16.88 5.14 8.63
C SER A 213 16.75 3.65 8.97
N ALA A 214 15.76 2.93 8.42
CA ALA A 214 15.54 1.49 8.68
C ALA A 214 16.50 0.53 7.93
N GLY A 215 17.60 1.02 7.33
CA GLY A 215 18.61 0.16 6.70
C GLY A 215 18.40 -0.19 5.21
N LYS A 216 17.39 0.38 4.55
CA LYS A 216 17.08 0.16 3.12
C LYS A 216 18.23 0.42 2.13
N GLY A 217 19.25 1.19 2.54
CA GLY A 217 20.41 1.53 1.70
C GLY A 217 21.21 0.32 1.23
N ARG A 218 21.08 -0.83 1.88
CA ARG A 218 21.67 -2.11 1.44
C ARG A 218 21.15 -2.58 0.09
N LEU A 219 19.92 -2.22 -0.26
CA LEU A 219 19.32 -2.58 -1.55
C LEU A 219 20.12 -2.02 -2.74
N ASN A 220 20.87 -0.92 -2.58
CA ASN A 220 21.72 -0.37 -3.64
C ASN A 220 22.78 -1.35 -4.15
N GLN A 221 23.25 -2.25 -3.28
CA GLN A 221 24.26 -3.24 -3.64
C GLN A 221 23.77 -4.22 -4.71
N ILE A 222 22.46 -4.50 -4.74
CA ILE A 222 21.84 -5.38 -5.73
C ILE A 222 22.02 -4.85 -7.15
N LYS A 223 22.17 -3.53 -7.34
CA LYS A 223 22.44 -2.94 -8.66
C LYS A 223 23.71 -3.52 -9.29
N ASN A 224 24.74 -3.78 -8.48
CA ASN A 224 26.03 -4.31 -8.93
C ASN A 224 25.91 -5.74 -9.50
N LEU A 225 24.90 -6.52 -9.09
CA LEU A 225 24.68 -7.88 -9.59
C LEU A 225 24.32 -7.93 -11.08
N VAL A 226 23.68 -6.89 -11.61
CA VAL A 226 23.24 -6.83 -13.02
C VAL A 226 23.92 -5.70 -13.80
N GLU A 227 24.78 -4.92 -13.14
CA GLU A 227 25.59 -3.88 -13.76
C GLU A 227 26.47 -4.39 -14.91
N PRO A 228 27.09 -5.59 -14.84
CA PRO A 228 27.84 -6.11 -15.99
C PRO A 228 26.97 -6.37 -17.23
N VAL A 229 25.71 -6.79 -17.06
CA VAL A 229 24.74 -6.92 -18.16
C VAL A 229 24.38 -5.54 -18.73
N HIS A 230 24.23 -4.53 -17.88
CA HIS A 230 24.04 -3.15 -18.33
C HIS A 230 25.23 -2.68 -19.18
N LYS A 231 26.46 -2.83 -18.66
CA LYS A 231 27.69 -2.44 -19.37
C LYS A 231 27.84 -3.15 -20.71
N LEU A 232 27.52 -4.45 -20.78
CA LEU A 232 27.51 -5.20 -22.03
C LEU A 232 26.55 -4.59 -23.07
N LYS A 233 25.34 -4.20 -22.66
CA LYS A 233 24.37 -3.52 -23.54
C LYS A 233 24.87 -2.14 -23.96
N ARG A 234 25.46 -1.36 -23.05
CA ARG A 234 26.04 -0.04 -23.36
C ARG A 234 27.16 -0.13 -24.40
N GLU A 235 28.03 -1.14 -24.29
CA GLU A 235 29.10 -1.34 -25.27
C GLU A 235 28.53 -1.77 -26.63
N GLN A 236 27.50 -2.61 -26.67
CA GLN A 236 26.78 -2.93 -27.91
C GLN A 236 26.19 -1.67 -28.59
N ALA A 237 25.55 -0.78 -27.82
CA ALA A 237 25.05 0.49 -28.34
C ALA A 237 26.16 1.37 -28.91
N LYS A 238 27.31 1.43 -28.21
CA LYS A 238 28.47 2.22 -28.63
C LYS A 238 29.07 1.70 -29.94
N VAL A 239 29.20 0.37 -30.10
CA VAL A 239 29.67 -0.26 -31.34
C VAL A 239 28.70 0.04 -32.50
N LEU A 240 27.39 -0.16 -32.29
CA LEU A 240 26.37 0.16 -33.30
C LEU A 240 26.40 1.65 -33.70
N LYS A 241 26.64 2.54 -32.74
CA LYS A 241 26.78 3.98 -33.00
C LYS A 241 28.02 4.31 -33.82
N GLN A 242 29.15 3.64 -33.58
CA GLN A 242 30.36 3.81 -34.39
C GLN A 242 30.16 3.30 -35.82
N GLN A 243 29.51 2.14 -35.99
CA GLN A 243 29.13 1.60 -37.31
C GLN A 243 28.23 2.58 -38.07
N PHE A 244 27.16 3.06 -37.43
CA PHE A 244 26.26 4.06 -38.01
C PHE A 244 26.99 5.35 -38.43
N GLN A 245 27.95 5.82 -37.64
CA GLN A 245 28.75 7.00 -37.98
C GLN A 245 29.61 6.76 -39.23
N ALA A 246 30.24 5.59 -39.35
CA ALA A 246 31.04 5.20 -40.51
C ALA A 246 30.19 5.04 -41.78
N GLU A 247 29.03 4.38 -41.67
CA GLU A 247 28.06 4.23 -42.75
C GLU A 247 27.49 5.58 -43.18
N THR A 248 27.16 6.45 -42.23
CA THR A 248 26.65 7.81 -42.53
C THR A 248 27.71 8.67 -43.22
N ALA A 249 28.98 8.56 -42.82
CA ALA A 249 30.08 9.24 -43.51
C ALA A 249 30.22 8.74 -44.95
N THR A 250 30.17 7.41 -45.15
CA THR A 250 30.22 6.77 -46.48
C THR A 250 29.05 7.18 -47.36
N TYR A 251 27.83 7.21 -46.79
CA TYR A 251 26.63 7.70 -47.46
C TYR A 251 26.81 9.17 -47.87
N ASN A 252 27.26 10.05 -46.96
CA ASN A 252 27.43 11.47 -47.27
C ASN A 252 28.51 11.73 -48.35
N MET A 253 29.55 10.89 -48.46
CA MET A 253 30.58 11.01 -49.49
C MET A 253 30.10 10.59 -50.89
N ASN A 254 29.16 9.65 -50.95
CA ASN A 254 28.66 9.07 -52.20
C ASN A 254 27.24 9.53 -52.56
N LYS A 255 26.57 10.28 -51.68
CA LYS A 255 25.25 10.85 -51.91
C LYS A 255 25.27 11.72 -53.17
N GLY A 256 24.49 11.31 -54.17
CA GLY A 256 24.43 11.96 -55.49
C GLY A 256 25.34 11.36 -56.57
N LYS A 257 26.12 10.31 -56.25
CA LYS A 257 26.92 9.54 -57.22
C LYS A 257 26.36 8.15 -57.51
N ASP A 258 25.60 7.59 -56.59
CA ASP A 258 24.94 6.29 -56.71
C ASP A 258 23.50 6.43 -56.19
N GLU A 259 22.52 6.13 -57.05
CA GLU A 259 21.09 6.24 -56.76
C GLU A 259 20.59 5.12 -55.83
N ASN A 260 21.33 4.02 -55.68
CA ASN A 260 20.98 2.89 -54.81
C ASN A 260 21.52 3.01 -53.38
N LEU A 261 22.13 4.14 -53.02
CA LEU A 261 22.62 4.38 -51.65
C LEU A 261 21.47 4.63 -50.68
N GLU A 262 21.22 3.66 -49.80
CA GLU A 262 20.29 3.80 -48.70
C GLU A 262 20.88 4.65 -47.56
N LYS A 263 20.04 5.53 -46.99
CA LYS A 263 20.42 6.31 -45.81
C LYS A 263 20.45 5.40 -44.59
N PRO A 264 21.56 5.33 -43.83
CA PRO A 264 21.63 4.53 -42.62
C PRO A 264 20.55 4.93 -41.60
N SER A 265 19.96 3.95 -40.92
CA SER A 265 18.94 4.15 -39.89
C SER A 265 19.59 4.41 -38.53
N LYS A 266 18.92 5.20 -37.69
CA LYS A 266 19.45 5.54 -36.37
C LYS A 266 19.54 4.26 -35.51
N PRO A 267 20.70 3.96 -34.92
CA PRO A 267 20.87 2.73 -34.13
C PRO A 267 20.07 2.82 -32.82
N PRO A 268 19.57 1.68 -32.31
CA PRO A 268 18.83 1.63 -31.05
C PRO A 268 19.73 1.92 -29.85
N GLU A 269 19.18 2.59 -28.84
CA GLU A 269 19.87 2.81 -27.57
C GLU A 269 19.73 1.58 -26.66
N ARG A 270 20.80 0.77 -26.54
CA ARG A 270 20.80 -0.44 -25.72
C ARG A 270 21.26 -0.14 -24.28
N MET A 271 20.40 -0.41 -23.31
CA MET A 271 20.72 -0.29 -21.87
C MET A 271 19.76 -1.10 -20.98
N LEU A 272 20.28 -1.76 -19.93
CA LEU A 272 19.40 -2.48 -18.99
C LEU A 272 18.59 -1.53 -18.09
N PHE A 273 19.28 -0.67 -17.34
CA PHE A 273 18.65 0.30 -16.45
C PHE A 273 17.96 1.41 -17.22
N ILE A 274 16.66 1.56 -16.96
CA ILE A 274 15.83 2.66 -17.43
C ILE A 274 15.77 3.69 -16.31
N PRO A 275 16.26 4.93 -16.53
CA PRO A 275 16.18 5.99 -15.54
C PRO A 275 14.72 6.34 -15.20
N ALA A 276 14.40 6.45 -13.92
CA ALA A 276 13.04 6.74 -13.45
C ALA A 276 12.57 8.18 -13.68
N ASN A 277 13.49 9.10 -13.99
CA ASN A 277 13.19 10.51 -14.29
C ASN A 277 12.80 10.77 -15.75
N ASN A 278 12.52 9.72 -16.54
CA ASN A 278 12.08 9.85 -17.92
C ASN A 278 10.58 10.18 -18.02
N SER A 279 10.15 10.70 -19.18
CA SER A 279 8.74 10.66 -19.57
C SER A 279 8.32 9.23 -19.93
N VAL A 280 7.02 8.91 -19.90
CA VAL A 280 6.50 7.60 -20.33
C VAL A 280 6.95 7.26 -21.74
N THR A 281 6.90 8.24 -22.64
CA THR A 281 7.36 8.08 -24.04
C THR A 281 8.84 7.73 -24.14
N GLY A 282 9.68 8.32 -23.29
CA GLY A 282 11.10 7.98 -23.19
C GLY A 282 11.32 6.58 -22.62
N VAL A 283 10.52 6.16 -21.63
CA VAL A 283 10.55 4.79 -21.11
C VAL A 283 10.17 3.78 -22.20
N TYR A 284 9.07 4.00 -22.92
CA TYR A 284 8.67 3.11 -24.01
C TYR A 284 9.69 3.06 -25.14
N GLN A 285 10.32 4.19 -25.48
CA GLN A 285 11.47 4.22 -26.39
C GLN A 285 12.58 3.28 -25.93
N LEU A 286 13.03 3.43 -24.69
CA LEU A 286 14.14 2.63 -24.16
C LEU A 286 13.78 1.14 -24.04
N ILE A 287 12.52 0.81 -23.74
CA ILE A 287 12.04 -0.57 -23.73
C ILE A 287 12.04 -1.13 -25.16
N SER A 288 11.49 -0.39 -26.13
CA SER A 288 11.46 -0.76 -27.55
C SER A 288 12.87 -0.99 -28.09
N ASP A 289 13.78 -0.05 -27.82
CA ASP A 289 15.16 -0.11 -28.26
C ASP A 289 15.92 -1.27 -27.59
N ASN A 290 15.41 -1.85 -26.50
CA ASN A 290 15.97 -3.02 -25.81
C ASN A 290 15.21 -4.33 -26.08
N ASP A 291 14.58 -4.47 -27.24
CA ASP A 291 13.80 -5.67 -27.62
C ASP A 291 12.68 -5.97 -26.62
N GLY A 292 12.00 -4.92 -26.16
CA GLY A 292 10.90 -5.01 -25.20
C GLY A 292 11.33 -5.17 -23.75
N ARG A 293 12.61 -5.00 -23.38
CA ARG A 293 13.12 -5.34 -22.03
C ARG A 293 13.66 -4.14 -21.27
N GLY A 294 13.52 -4.15 -19.96
CA GLY A 294 14.11 -3.11 -19.12
C GLY A 294 14.03 -3.39 -17.63
N LEU A 295 14.85 -2.66 -16.87
CA LEU A 295 14.86 -2.66 -15.42
C LEU A 295 14.79 -1.22 -14.90
N ILE A 296 13.76 -0.89 -14.12
CA ILE A 296 13.74 0.34 -13.32
C ILE A 296 14.24 -0.02 -11.93
N PHE A 297 15.29 0.64 -11.46
CA PHE A 297 15.89 0.38 -10.16
C PHE A 297 16.11 1.70 -9.44
N GLU A 298 15.26 2.01 -8.45
CA GLU A 298 15.33 3.25 -7.69
C GLU A 298 15.14 2.99 -6.20
N THR A 299 16.18 3.29 -5.41
CA THR A 299 16.10 3.15 -3.95
C THR A 299 15.50 4.37 -3.25
N GLU A 300 15.19 5.43 -4.01
CA GLU A 300 14.55 6.63 -3.52
C GLU A 300 13.27 6.91 -4.31
N GLY A 301 12.14 6.48 -3.75
CA GLY A 301 10.84 6.57 -4.40
C GLY A 301 10.38 7.98 -4.78
N ASP A 302 11.03 9.06 -4.31
CA ASP A 302 10.66 10.43 -4.69
C ASP A 302 10.84 10.72 -6.17
N THR A 303 11.94 10.25 -6.78
CA THR A 303 12.23 10.46 -8.21
C THR A 303 11.13 9.86 -9.08
N LEU A 304 10.75 8.62 -8.80
CA LEU A 304 9.68 7.95 -9.55
C LEU A 304 8.30 8.51 -9.19
N ALA A 305 8.05 8.86 -7.93
CA ALA A 305 6.80 9.47 -7.51
C ALA A 305 6.54 10.80 -8.22
N GLN A 306 7.58 11.60 -8.49
CA GLN A 306 7.47 12.82 -9.29
C GLN A 306 7.12 12.53 -10.75
N ALA A 307 7.77 11.54 -11.39
CA ALA A 307 7.45 11.12 -12.75
C ALA A 307 6.02 10.57 -12.87
N PHE A 308 5.55 9.84 -11.85
CA PHE A 308 4.18 9.36 -11.77
C PHE A 308 3.18 10.49 -11.53
N LYS A 309 3.49 11.54 -10.77
CA LYS A 309 2.57 12.67 -10.58
C LYS A 309 2.29 13.43 -11.88
N SER A 310 3.28 13.56 -12.77
CA SER A 310 3.13 14.33 -14.00
C SER A 310 2.38 13.59 -15.11
N ASP A 311 2.50 12.26 -15.18
CA ASP A 311 1.90 11.44 -16.26
C ASP A 311 1.33 10.10 -15.74
N TYR A 312 0.64 10.15 -14.60
CA TYR A 312 0.19 8.97 -13.83
C TYR A 312 -0.55 7.93 -14.68
N GLY A 313 -1.50 8.40 -15.50
CA GLY A 313 -2.38 7.54 -16.29
C GLY A 313 -1.59 6.67 -17.27
N ASN A 314 -0.62 7.27 -17.97
CA ASN A 314 0.18 6.57 -18.97
C ASN A 314 1.25 5.67 -18.32
N TYR A 315 1.86 6.11 -17.22
CA TYR A 315 2.82 5.30 -16.46
C TYR A 315 2.17 4.04 -15.87
N SER A 316 1.02 4.20 -15.19
CA SER A 316 0.27 3.08 -14.62
C SER A 316 -0.19 2.09 -15.69
N ASP A 317 -0.65 2.58 -16.85
CA ASP A 317 -1.02 1.71 -17.97
C ASP A 317 0.15 0.85 -18.47
N GLY A 318 1.31 1.48 -18.71
CA GLY A 318 2.51 0.79 -19.16
C GLY A 318 2.97 -0.31 -18.22
N PHE A 319 3.01 -0.03 -16.91
CA PHE A 319 3.36 -1.04 -15.90
C PHE A 319 2.37 -2.20 -15.89
N ARG A 320 1.07 -1.93 -16.03
CA ARG A 320 0.02 -2.96 -15.99
C ARG A 320 0.08 -3.89 -17.20
N LYS A 321 0.36 -3.33 -18.39
CA LYS A 321 0.56 -4.06 -19.64
C LYS A 321 1.85 -4.87 -19.61
N ALA A 322 2.97 -4.24 -19.24
CA ALA A 322 4.27 -4.91 -19.14
C ALA A 322 4.27 -6.08 -18.14
N PHE A 323 3.54 -5.97 -17.03
CA PHE A 323 3.42 -7.07 -16.08
C PHE A 323 2.74 -8.32 -16.68
N HIS A 324 1.85 -8.14 -17.67
CA HIS A 324 1.17 -9.24 -18.38
C HIS A 324 1.75 -9.56 -19.73
N HIS A 325 2.82 -8.86 -20.13
CA HIS A 325 3.38 -8.93 -21.48
C HIS A 325 2.34 -8.60 -22.55
N GLU A 326 1.42 -7.67 -22.25
CA GLU A 326 0.46 -7.12 -23.20
C GLU A 326 1.12 -6.05 -24.08
N THR A 327 0.76 -6.01 -25.35
CA THR A 327 1.34 -5.06 -26.32
C THR A 327 1.20 -3.61 -25.85
N ILE A 328 2.31 -2.87 -25.91
CA ILE A 328 2.33 -1.42 -25.74
C ILE A 328 2.55 -0.79 -27.12
N SER A 329 1.52 -0.13 -27.63
CA SER A 329 1.54 0.60 -28.90
C SER A 329 1.60 2.11 -28.65
N TYR A 330 2.49 2.81 -29.36
CA TYR A 330 2.56 4.27 -29.30
C TYR A 330 3.07 4.88 -30.62
N TYR A 331 2.74 6.14 -30.85
CA TYR A 331 3.13 6.87 -32.06
C TYR A 331 4.17 7.95 -31.74
N ARG A 332 5.36 7.85 -32.34
CA ARG A 332 6.43 8.84 -32.23
C ARG A 332 6.18 9.98 -33.19
N ARG A 333 5.82 11.15 -32.66
CA ARG A 333 5.52 12.34 -33.47
C ARG A 333 6.72 12.85 -34.27
N THR A 334 7.92 12.75 -33.72
CA THR A 334 9.17 13.26 -34.33
C THR A 334 9.47 12.54 -35.64
N ASP A 335 9.41 11.21 -35.64
CA ASP A 335 9.77 10.37 -36.77
C ASP A 335 8.55 9.85 -37.55
N ARG A 336 7.33 10.24 -37.12
CA ARG A 336 6.03 9.75 -37.65
C ARG A 336 5.97 8.23 -37.71
N GLU A 337 6.49 7.60 -36.66
CA GLU A 337 6.66 6.16 -36.57
C GLU A 337 5.64 5.57 -35.60
N TYR A 338 4.93 4.53 -36.04
CA TYR A 338 4.11 3.69 -35.17
C TYR A 338 4.98 2.56 -34.61
N VAL A 339 4.99 2.40 -33.29
CA VAL A 339 5.84 1.43 -32.61
C VAL A 339 4.99 0.51 -31.74
N ASP A 340 5.15 -0.79 -31.97
CA ASP A 340 4.57 -1.87 -31.17
C ASP A 340 5.65 -2.61 -30.39
N ILE A 341 5.48 -2.63 -29.07
CA ILE A 341 6.25 -3.50 -28.19
C ILE A 341 5.36 -4.69 -27.87
N GLU A 342 5.50 -5.78 -28.61
CA GLU A 342 4.59 -6.94 -28.52
C GLU A 342 4.56 -7.60 -27.13
N LYS A 343 5.74 -7.84 -26.54
CA LYS A 343 5.89 -8.54 -25.26
C LYS A 343 6.80 -7.75 -24.32
N PRO A 344 6.31 -6.62 -23.78
CA PRO A 344 7.10 -5.83 -22.86
C PRO A 344 7.42 -6.64 -21.59
N CYS A 345 8.69 -6.66 -21.24
CA CYS A 345 9.30 -7.39 -20.15
C CYS A 345 10.06 -6.37 -19.28
N LEU A 346 9.28 -5.63 -18.49
CA LEU A 346 9.80 -4.66 -17.52
C LEU A 346 9.89 -5.33 -16.15
N SER A 347 10.99 -5.11 -15.43
CA SER A 347 11.08 -5.40 -14.00
C SER A 347 11.37 -4.12 -13.23
N THR A 348 10.96 -4.07 -11.95
CA THR A 348 11.02 -2.82 -11.18
C THR A 348 11.41 -3.10 -9.73
N VAL A 349 12.50 -2.50 -9.25
CA VAL A 349 12.89 -2.48 -7.84
C VAL A 349 12.76 -1.06 -7.33
N LEU A 350 11.83 -0.86 -6.39
CA LEU A 350 11.60 0.42 -5.74
C LEU A 350 11.83 0.31 -4.23
N SER A 351 12.37 1.36 -3.63
CA SER A 351 12.25 1.53 -2.18
C SER A 351 11.87 2.93 -1.78
N GLY A 352 11.10 3.04 -0.69
CA GLY A 352 10.55 4.31 -0.26
C GLY A 352 9.85 4.27 1.08
N THR A 353 9.38 5.43 1.53
CA THR A 353 8.54 5.54 2.73
C THR A 353 7.09 5.15 2.42
N PRO A 354 6.27 4.79 3.42
CA PRO A 354 4.85 4.51 3.20
C PRO A 354 4.10 5.64 2.48
N LYS A 355 4.46 6.91 2.71
CA LYS A 355 3.88 8.07 2.00
C LYS A 355 4.23 8.08 0.50
N GLN A 356 5.44 7.64 0.14
CA GLN A 356 5.85 7.50 -1.26
C GLN A 356 5.08 6.38 -1.96
N VAL A 357 4.78 5.28 -1.26
CA VAL A 357 3.88 4.23 -1.79
C VAL A 357 2.52 4.81 -2.14
N ALA A 358 1.88 5.54 -1.21
CA ALA A 358 0.58 6.16 -1.44
C ALA A 358 0.61 7.23 -2.55
N THR A 359 1.79 7.79 -2.85
CA THR A 359 1.95 8.74 -3.97
C THR A 359 2.07 8.02 -5.31
N LEU A 360 2.80 6.90 -5.34
CA LEU A 360 2.95 6.07 -6.54
C LEU A 360 1.69 5.26 -6.84
N ILE A 361 0.93 4.90 -5.80
CA ILE A 361 -0.26 4.05 -5.88
C ILE A 361 -1.33 4.69 -4.99
N PRO A 362 -2.00 5.77 -5.46
CA PRO A 362 -3.03 6.51 -4.74
C PRO A 362 -4.22 5.67 -4.28
N ASN A 363 -4.59 4.64 -5.04
CA ASN A 363 -5.63 3.68 -4.68
C ASN A 363 -5.27 2.28 -5.21
N ALA A 364 -5.91 1.25 -4.65
CA ALA A 364 -5.74 -0.13 -5.09
C ALA A 364 -6.65 -0.53 -6.27
N GLU A 365 -7.64 0.30 -6.61
CA GLU A 365 -8.70 -0.03 -7.58
C GLU A 365 -8.18 -0.13 -9.03
N ASN A 366 -7.16 0.65 -9.39
CA ASN A 366 -6.66 0.67 -10.78
C ASN A 366 -5.86 -0.59 -11.18
N GLY A 367 -5.65 -1.52 -10.24
CA GLY A 367 -4.98 -2.80 -10.41
C GLY A 367 -3.45 -2.74 -10.38
N LEU A 368 -2.81 -1.56 -10.30
CA LEU A 368 -1.35 -1.46 -10.24
C LEU A 368 -0.80 -2.05 -8.94
N PHE A 369 -1.46 -1.76 -7.81
CA PHE A 369 -1.10 -2.27 -6.48
C PHE A 369 -0.85 -3.78 -6.49
N SER A 370 -1.82 -4.55 -6.98
CA SER A 370 -1.79 -6.02 -6.97
C SER A 370 -0.60 -6.64 -7.74
N ARG A 371 0.07 -5.88 -8.62
CA ARG A 371 1.20 -6.35 -9.42
C ARG A 371 2.55 -6.20 -8.72
N PHE A 372 2.61 -5.48 -7.61
CA PHE A 372 3.84 -5.32 -6.81
C PHE A 372 3.90 -6.33 -5.67
N MET A 373 5.09 -6.88 -5.45
CA MET A 373 5.47 -7.46 -4.16
C MET A 373 5.78 -6.31 -3.21
N PHE A 374 5.11 -6.27 -2.06
CA PHE A 374 5.41 -5.31 -1.01
C PHE A 374 6.15 -5.99 0.13
N TYR A 375 7.20 -5.35 0.63
CA TYR A 375 7.89 -5.76 1.84
C TYR A 375 8.03 -4.55 2.77
N TYR A 376 7.48 -4.64 3.97
CA TYR A 376 7.54 -3.59 5.00
C TYR A 376 8.63 -3.94 6.01
N MET A 377 9.69 -3.12 6.09
CA MET A 377 10.76 -3.30 7.08
C MET A 377 10.35 -2.71 8.43
N ASN A 378 10.57 -3.46 9.52
CA ASN A 378 10.31 -2.95 10.86
C ASN A 378 11.42 -1.95 11.26
N ILE A 379 11.08 -0.95 12.08
CA ILE A 379 12.11 -0.10 12.70
C ILE A 379 12.67 -0.82 13.92
N LYS A 380 13.98 -1.02 13.96
CA LYS A 380 14.70 -1.40 15.18
C LYS A 380 15.41 -0.16 15.73
N PRO A 381 15.04 0.36 16.91
CA PRO A 381 15.67 1.54 17.51
C PRO A 381 17.02 1.18 18.16
N THR A 382 17.89 0.49 17.44
CA THR A 382 19.19 0.04 17.93
C THR A 382 20.30 0.63 17.07
N TRP A 383 21.28 1.28 17.70
CA TRP A 383 22.47 1.75 17.01
C TRP A 383 23.32 0.55 16.54
N LYS A 384 23.56 0.46 15.24
CA LYS A 384 24.47 -0.54 14.67
C LYS A 384 25.89 0.00 14.71
N ASN A 385 26.81 -0.72 15.35
CA ASN A 385 28.24 -0.39 15.28
C ASN A 385 28.77 -0.73 13.88
N VAL A 386 28.88 0.28 13.01
CA VAL A 386 29.33 0.13 11.62
C VAL A 386 30.81 -0.26 11.47
N PHE A 387 31.58 -0.19 12.54
CA PHE A 387 33.01 -0.52 12.56
C PHE A 387 33.32 -1.91 13.13
N GLN A 388 32.29 -2.67 13.53
CA GLN A 388 32.47 -3.97 14.19
C GLN A 388 33.04 -5.04 13.24
N ASN A 389 32.79 -4.93 11.93
CA ASN A 389 33.31 -5.85 10.93
C ASN A 389 34.44 -5.18 10.13
N SER A 390 35.66 -5.70 10.31
CA SER A 390 36.87 -5.30 9.57
C SER A 390 37.16 -6.26 8.42
N ASN A 391 36.17 -6.51 7.54
CA ASN A 391 36.39 -7.31 6.35
C ASN A 391 37.41 -6.60 5.44
N LYS A 392 38.41 -7.34 4.94
CA LYS A 392 39.45 -6.81 4.05
C LYS A 392 38.94 -6.44 2.65
N VAL A 393 37.77 -6.96 2.24
CA VAL A 393 37.15 -6.73 0.93
C VAL A 393 35.87 -5.92 1.13
N GLY A 394 35.72 -4.85 0.34
CA GLY A 394 34.52 -4.00 0.37
C GLY A 394 33.29 -4.75 -0.14
N LEU A 395 32.10 -4.36 0.34
CA LEU A 395 30.85 -4.97 -0.12
C LEU A 395 30.61 -4.73 -1.62
N ASP A 396 30.97 -3.55 -2.14
CA ASP A 396 30.85 -3.27 -3.57
C ASP A 396 31.71 -4.24 -4.40
N ASP A 397 32.95 -4.53 -3.99
CA ASP A 397 33.83 -5.48 -4.67
C ASP A 397 33.24 -6.90 -4.66
N TYR A 398 32.67 -7.31 -3.52
CA TYR A 398 31.98 -8.60 -3.39
C TYR A 398 30.80 -8.72 -4.37
N TYR A 399 29.92 -7.72 -4.44
CA TYR A 399 28.78 -7.75 -5.35
C TYR A 399 29.18 -7.56 -6.82
N ASN A 400 30.26 -6.84 -7.10
CA ASN A 400 30.82 -6.74 -8.46
C ASN A 400 31.33 -8.10 -8.95
N GLN A 401 31.98 -8.87 -8.08
CA GLN A 401 32.42 -10.23 -8.40
C GLN A 401 31.24 -11.15 -8.70
N LEU A 402 30.20 -11.15 -7.85
CA LEU A 402 28.98 -11.91 -8.10
C LEU A 402 28.28 -11.48 -9.40
N GLY A 403 28.29 -10.18 -9.73
CA GLY A 403 27.76 -9.69 -10.99
C GLY A 403 28.53 -10.22 -12.21
N SER A 404 29.85 -10.36 -12.11
CA SER A 404 30.67 -10.99 -13.16
C SER A 404 30.34 -12.47 -13.32
N GLU A 405 30.11 -13.20 -12.23
CA GLU A 405 29.68 -14.60 -12.29
C GLU A 405 28.28 -14.75 -12.92
N PHE A 406 27.35 -13.88 -12.55
CA PHE A 406 26.02 -13.83 -13.16
C PHE A 406 26.07 -13.53 -14.67
N LEU A 407 27.01 -12.70 -15.12
CA LEU A 407 27.16 -12.39 -16.54
C LEU A 407 27.44 -13.64 -17.39
N GLU A 408 28.14 -14.62 -16.85
CA GLU A 408 28.42 -15.89 -17.56
C GLU A 408 27.15 -16.74 -17.69
N LEU A 409 26.30 -16.81 -16.65
CA LEU A 409 24.97 -17.40 -16.76
C LEU A 409 24.13 -16.67 -17.81
N TYR A 410 24.11 -15.33 -17.76
CA TYR A 410 23.38 -14.50 -18.73
C TYR A 410 23.78 -14.81 -20.18
N LYS A 411 25.09 -14.87 -20.46
CA LYS A 411 25.62 -15.21 -21.80
C LYS A 411 25.23 -16.62 -22.20
N THR A 412 25.37 -17.58 -21.29
CA THR A 412 25.02 -18.99 -21.52
C THR A 412 23.56 -19.11 -21.92
N LEU A 413 22.64 -18.55 -21.13
CA LEU A 413 21.20 -18.62 -21.42
C LEU A 413 20.81 -17.82 -22.66
N LYS A 414 21.48 -16.69 -22.93
CA LYS A 414 21.24 -15.91 -24.15
C LYS A 414 21.65 -16.67 -25.42
N ASN A 415 22.70 -17.48 -25.36
CA ASN A 415 23.23 -18.21 -26.51
C ASN A 415 22.58 -19.58 -26.75
N ASN A 416 21.85 -20.12 -25.77
CA ASN A 416 21.09 -21.37 -25.90
C ASN A 416 19.64 -21.13 -26.38
N PRO A 417 18.89 -22.19 -26.74
CA PRO A 417 17.46 -22.09 -27.06
C PRO A 417 16.61 -21.54 -25.91
N GLU A 418 15.32 -21.28 -26.17
CA GLU A 418 14.39 -20.94 -25.10
C GLU A 418 14.22 -22.11 -24.13
N ILE A 419 14.13 -21.78 -22.83
CA ILE A 419 13.93 -22.75 -21.74
C ILE A 419 12.54 -22.54 -21.17
N GLU A 420 11.71 -23.58 -21.27
CA GLU A 420 10.41 -23.65 -20.65
C GLU A 420 10.53 -24.21 -19.23
N ILE A 421 10.05 -23.46 -18.23
CA ILE A 421 9.93 -23.94 -16.87
C ILE A 421 8.53 -24.49 -16.62
N ARG A 422 8.46 -25.68 -16.05
CA ARG A 422 7.21 -26.39 -15.74
C ARG A 422 7.12 -26.76 -14.28
N LEU A 423 5.89 -26.85 -13.79
CA LEU A 423 5.56 -27.50 -12.52
C LEU A 423 5.08 -28.91 -12.79
N THR A 424 5.46 -29.86 -11.94
CA THR A 424 4.92 -31.22 -11.99
C THR A 424 3.42 -31.23 -11.67
N THR A 425 2.71 -32.31 -12.00
CA THR A 425 1.27 -32.41 -11.68
C THR A 425 1.01 -32.31 -10.17
N THR A 426 1.90 -32.89 -9.35
CA THR A 426 1.82 -32.80 -7.88
C THR A 426 1.96 -31.36 -7.41
N GLN A 427 2.98 -30.65 -7.91
CA GLN A 427 3.21 -29.23 -7.59
C GLN A 427 2.03 -28.36 -8.04
N GLN A 428 1.43 -28.62 -9.21
CA GLN A 428 0.24 -27.91 -9.66
C GLN A 428 -0.95 -28.11 -8.71
N GLN A 429 -1.17 -29.32 -8.20
CA GLN A 429 -2.23 -29.59 -7.22
C GLN A 429 -1.96 -28.84 -5.91
N GLN A 430 -0.74 -28.94 -5.37
CA GLN A 430 -0.33 -28.22 -4.15
C GLN A 430 -0.45 -26.70 -4.30
N PHE A 431 -0.04 -26.17 -5.45
CA PHE A 431 -0.14 -24.75 -5.79
C PHE A 431 -1.60 -24.28 -5.72
N ASN A 432 -2.51 -25.02 -6.36
CA ASN A 432 -3.94 -24.68 -6.33
C ASN A 432 -4.51 -24.75 -4.93
N THR A 433 -4.24 -25.82 -4.17
CA THR A 433 -4.68 -25.94 -2.77
C THR A 433 -4.17 -24.78 -1.91
N PHE A 434 -2.91 -24.38 -2.07
CA PHE A 434 -2.32 -23.25 -1.36
C PHE A 434 -3.05 -21.94 -1.67
N PHE A 435 -3.24 -21.60 -2.95
CA PHE A 435 -3.87 -20.34 -3.34
C PHE A 435 -5.39 -20.31 -3.10
N GLU A 436 -6.08 -21.45 -3.17
CA GLU A 436 -7.49 -21.56 -2.77
C GLU A 436 -7.69 -21.28 -1.28
N SER A 437 -6.84 -21.88 -0.43
CA SER A 437 -6.84 -21.61 1.02
C SER A 437 -6.51 -20.15 1.32
N LEU A 438 -5.48 -19.60 0.65
CA LEU A 438 -5.08 -18.21 0.84
C LEU A 438 -6.17 -17.23 0.40
N GLN A 439 -6.80 -17.47 -0.75
CA GLN A 439 -7.90 -16.65 -1.24
C GLN A 439 -9.10 -16.72 -0.29
N THR A 440 -9.49 -17.93 0.15
CA THR A 440 -10.59 -18.13 1.11
C THR A 440 -10.34 -17.37 2.41
N LYS A 441 -9.11 -17.43 2.93
CA LYS A 441 -8.72 -16.68 4.12
C LYS A 441 -8.87 -15.17 3.91
N TYR A 442 -8.34 -14.62 2.83
CA TYR A 442 -8.31 -13.17 2.63
C TYR A 442 -9.62 -12.56 2.14
N ILE A 443 -10.53 -13.32 1.51
CA ILE A 443 -11.93 -12.92 1.25
C ILE A 443 -12.66 -12.61 2.56
N ASN A 444 -12.38 -13.35 3.63
CA ASN A 444 -13.04 -13.16 4.92
C ASN A 444 -12.35 -12.10 5.80
N LEU A 445 -11.15 -11.63 5.42
CA LEU A 445 -10.34 -10.72 6.25
C LEU A 445 -10.13 -9.34 5.64
N GLN A 446 -10.30 -9.18 4.32
CA GLN A 446 -10.00 -7.95 3.60
C GLN A 446 -11.14 -7.59 2.63
N PRO A 447 -11.25 -6.32 2.21
CA PRO A 447 -12.16 -5.90 1.15
C PRO A 447 -11.93 -6.65 -0.17
N GLU A 448 -12.96 -6.69 -1.02
CA GLU A 448 -12.93 -7.40 -2.31
C GLU A 448 -11.78 -6.91 -3.22
N GLU A 449 -11.44 -5.62 -3.14
CA GLU A 449 -10.36 -4.99 -3.90
C GLU A 449 -8.99 -5.64 -3.62
N TYR A 450 -8.81 -6.24 -2.44
CA TYR A 450 -7.57 -6.92 -2.08
C TYR A 450 -7.38 -8.28 -2.79
N ILE A 451 -8.46 -8.92 -3.26
CA ILE A 451 -8.42 -10.26 -3.85
C ILE A 451 -7.58 -10.31 -5.13
N ALA A 452 -7.53 -9.21 -5.88
CA ALA A 452 -6.63 -9.07 -7.02
C ALA A 452 -5.16 -9.33 -6.64
N THR A 453 -4.75 -8.91 -5.44
CA THR A 453 -3.39 -9.13 -4.92
C THR A 453 -3.10 -10.62 -4.74
N ILE A 454 -4.03 -11.40 -4.17
CA ILE A 454 -3.85 -12.85 -3.98
C ILE A 454 -3.65 -13.56 -5.32
N ARG A 455 -4.50 -13.25 -6.31
CA ARG A 455 -4.43 -13.86 -7.64
C ARG A 455 -3.12 -13.51 -8.36
N ARG A 456 -2.63 -12.28 -8.22
CA ARG A 456 -1.36 -11.84 -8.80
C ARG A 456 -0.15 -12.41 -8.07
N LEU A 457 -0.25 -12.65 -6.76
CA LEU A 457 0.75 -13.40 -6.02
C LEU A 457 0.91 -14.83 -6.54
N GLY A 458 -0.16 -15.44 -7.10
CA GLY A 458 -0.06 -16.71 -7.86
C GLY A 458 0.95 -16.65 -9.00
N LEU A 459 0.76 -15.69 -9.91
CA LEU A 459 1.70 -15.50 -11.02
C LEU A 459 3.11 -15.13 -10.54
N ILE A 460 3.23 -14.31 -9.49
CA ILE A 460 4.52 -13.95 -8.90
C ILE A 460 5.22 -15.18 -8.32
N ALA A 461 4.50 -16.07 -7.64
CA ALA A 461 5.04 -17.32 -7.10
C ALA A 461 5.66 -18.17 -8.21
N PHE A 462 4.90 -18.37 -9.30
CA PHE A 462 5.39 -19.10 -10.46
C PHE A 462 6.64 -18.45 -11.07
N ARG A 463 6.69 -17.12 -11.15
CA ARG A 463 7.88 -16.39 -11.62
C ARG A 463 9.09 -16.54 -10.69
N ILE A 464 8.89 -16.59 -9.38
CA ILE A 464 9.96 -16.89 -8.41
C ILE A 464 10.47 -18.32 -8.62
N MET A 465 9.58 -19.29 -8.81
CA MET A 465 9.95 -20.68 -9.13
C MET A 465 10.79 -20.75 -10.41
N MET A 466 10.41 -20.00 -11.46
CA MET A 466 11.22 -19.89 -12.69
C MET A 466 12.63 -19.36 -12.40
N LEU A 467 12.76 -18.35 -11.55
CA LEU A 467 14.06 -17.77 -11.20
C LEU A 467 14.93 -18.75 -10.42
N PHE A 468 14.38 -19.41 -9.39
CA PHE A 468 15.14 -20.44 -8.65
C PHE A 468 15.62 -21.55 -9.57
N THR A 469 14.72 -22.07 -10.41
CA THR A 469 15.05 -23.11 -11.40
C THR A 469 16.14 -22.65 -12.38
N ALA A 470 16.14 -21.38 -12.78
CA ALA A 470 17.19 -20.82 -13.64
C ALA A 470 18.55 -20.67 -12.92
N PHE A 471 18.55 -20.43 -11.61
CA PHE A 471 19.80 -20.38 -10.84
C PHE A 471 20.39 -21.78 -10.56
N ARG A 472 19.56 -22.83 -10.51
CA ARG A 472 20.05 -24.23 -10.46
C ARG A 472 20.90 -24.61 -11.67
N ILE A 473 20.73 -23.93 -12.81
CA ILE A 473 21.57 -24.11 -14.01
C ILE A 473 23.05 -23.81 -13.73
N MET A 474 23.34 -22.93 -12.76
CA MET A 474 24.73 -22.66 -12.34
C MET A 474 25.34 -23.83 -11.55
N GLU A 475 24.52 -24.74 -11.03
CA GLU A 475 24.93 -25.88 -10.20
C GLU A 475 25.06 -27.15 -11.05
N ASP A 476 24.04 -27.43 -11.88
CA ASP A 476 23.95 -28.64 -12.69
C ASP A 476 24.46 -28.47 -14.14
N GLY A 477 24.55 -27.23 -14.64
CA GLY A 477 24.92 -26.92 -16.02
C GLY A 477 23.84 -27.26 -17.06
N ASP A 478 22.62 -27.62 -16.64
CA ASP A 478 21.56 -28.10 -17.52
C ASP A 478 20.81 -26.94 -18.21
N VAL A 479 20.99 -26.84 -19.53
CA VAL A 479 20.35 -25.85 -20.40
C VAL A 479 19.32 -26.49 -21.35
N ASN A 480 18.76 -27.64 -20.98
CA ASN A 480 17.68 -28.30 -21.71
C ASN A 480 16.49 -27.34 -21.96
N ALA A 481 15.80 -27.55 -23.08
CA ALA A 481 14.68 -26.71 -23.51
C ALA A 481 13.47 -26.75 -22.55
N THR A 482 13.41 -27.74 -21.65
CA THR A 482 12.39 -27.85 -20.61
C THR A 482 13.06 -28.21 -19.30
N LYS A 483 12.74 -27.48 -18.23
CA LYS A 483 13.19 -27.77 -16.87
C LYS A 483 12.00 -27.80 -15.92
N GLU A 484 11.98 -28.78 -15.04
CA GLU A 484 10.99 -28.85 -13.96
C GLU A 484 11.52 -28.09 -12.74
N CYS A 485 10.63 -27.42 -12.02
CA CYS A 485 10.97 -26.80 -10.76
C CYS A 485 11.23 -27.88 -9.70
N GLU A 486 12.34 -27.78 -8.97
CA GLU A 486 12.62 -28.69 -7.87
C GLU A 486 11.64 -28.46 -6.71
N ASP A 487 11.27 -29.52 -6.00
CA ASP A 487 10.30 -29.44 -4.89
C ASP A 487 10.75 -28.46 -3.80
N VAL A 488 12.05 -28.38 -3.52
CA VAL A 488 12.60 -27.44 -2.55
C VAL A 488 12.41 -25.98 -2.98
N ASP A 489 12.59 -25.69 -4.27
CA ASP A 489 12.44 -24.35 -4.83
C ASP A 489 10.95 -23.96 -4.92
N PHE A 490 10.08 -24.94 -5.20
CA PHE A 490 8.63 -24.80 -5.15
C PHE A 490 8.15 -24.40 -3.74
N GLU A 491 8.55 -25.16 -2.71
CA GLU A 491 8.18 -24.89 -1.31
C GLU A 491 8.75 -23.57 -0.79
N ASN A 492 9.99 -23.24 -1.18
CA ASN A 492 10.61 -21.94 -0.88
C ASN A 492 9.79 -20.79 -1.45
N ALA A 493 9.35 -20.89 -2.71
CA ALA A 493 8.54 -19.86 -3.35
C ALA A 493 7.18 -19.67 -2.63
N LEU A 494 6.48 -20.76 -2.29
CA LEU A 494 5.22 -20.67 -1.54
C LEU A 494 5.42 -20.07 -0.13
N THR A 495 6.51 -20.43 0.53
CA THR A 495 6.89 -19.87 1.84
C THR A 495 7.09 -18.36 1.74
N ILE A 496 7.86 -17.88 0.75
CA ILE A 496 8.07 -16.45 0.49
C ILE A 496 6.72 -15.74 0.27
N ILE A 497 5.82 -16.33 -0.51
CA ILE A 497 4.50 -15.75 -0.80
C ILE A 497 3.63 -15.64 0.46
N SER A 498 3.69 -16.64 1.34
CA SER A 498 2.97 -16.64 2.63
C SER A 498 3.42 -15.51 3.57
N ILE A 499 4.64 -14.99 3.39
CA ILE A 499 5.19 -13.82 4.07
C ILE A 499 4.75 -12.55 3.34
N LEU A 500 5.00 -12.46 2.03
CA LEU A 500 4.68 -11.30 1.20
C LEU A 500 3.21 -10.91 1.27
N VAL A 501 2.28 -11.86 1.32
CA VAL A 501 0.85 -11.56 1.46
C VAL A 501 0.54 -10.75 2.72
N LYS A 502 1.23 -11.02 3.84
CA LYS A 502 1.05 -10.26 5.08
C LYS A 502 1.57 -8.84 4.93
N HIS A 503 2.74 -8.65 4.31
CA HIS A 503 3.28 -7.31 4.02
C HIS A 503 2.38 -6.53 3.06
N SER A 504 1.93 -7.15 1.97
CA SER A 504 0.99 -6.52 1.04
C SER A 504 -0.31 -6.12 1.74
N SER A 505 -0.83 -6.92 2.67
CA SER A 505 -2.00 -6.55 3.47
C SER A 505 -1.73 -5.34 4.38
N LYS A 506 -0.57 -5.29 5.04
CA LYS A 506 -0.16 -4.13 5.86
C LYS A 506 -0.09 -2.84 5.03
N VAL A 507 0.51 -2.91 3.84
CA VAL A 507 0.63 -1.76 2.94
C VAL A 507 -0.74 -1.34 2.38
N PHE A 508 -1.56 -2.31 1.96
CA PHE A 508 -2.91 -2.06 1.45
C PHE A 508 -3.77 -1.31 2.46
N ASN A 509 -3.77 -1.75 3.73
CA ASN A 509 -4.51 -1.11 4.81
C ASN A 509 -3.96 0.27 5.20
N GLY A 510 -2.75 0.62 4.74
CA GLY A 510 -2.15 1.95 4.91
C GLY A 510 -2.42 2.91 3.76
N LEU A 511 -3.07 2.47 2.67
CA LEU A 511 -3.42 3.33 1.54
C LEU A 511 -4.60 4.25 1.88
N PRO A 512 -4.68 5.44 1.26
CA PRO A 512 -5.83 6.31 1.43
C PRO A 512 -7.10 5.60 0.96
N ILE A 513 -8.11 5.54 1.82
CA ILE A 513 -9.45 5.11 1.41
C ILE A 513 -10.04 6.24 0.58
N GLU A 514 -10.37 5.98 -0.68
CA GLU A 514 -11.19 6.93 -1.43
C GLU A 514 -12.52 7.07 -0.69
N LYS A 515 -12.78 8.28 -0.19
CA LYS A 515 -14.11 8.62 0.31
C LYS A 515 -15.04 8.48 -0.91
N LYS A 516 -15.76 7.36 -1.00
CA LYS A 516 -16.94 7.26 -1.88
C LYS A 516 -17.77 8.49 -1.55
N VAL A 517 -17.79 9.46 -2.47
CA VAL A 517 -18.64 10.63 -2.32
C VAL A 517 -20.04 10.05 -2.21
N THR A 518 -20.62 10.03 -1.01
CA THR A 518 -22.00 9.59 -0.80
C THR A 518 -22.81 10.41 -1.78
N LYS A 519 -23.27 9.78 -2.86
CA LYS A 519 -24.15 10.40 -3.84
C LYS A 519 -25.32 10.91 -3.02
N ARG A 520 -25.41 12.21 -2.82
CA ARG A 520 -26.48 12.81 -2.04
C ARG A 520 -27.75 12.49 -2.81
N LEU A 521 -28.50 11.49 -2.35
CA LEU A 521 -29.69 11.01 -3.03
C LEU A 521 -30.54 12.22 -3.36
N ASN A 522 -30.85 12.39 -4.65
CA ASN A 522 -31.66 13.51 -5.06
C ASN A 522 -33.06 13.35 -4.44
N ARG A 523 -33.84 14.43 -4.44
CA ARG A 523 -35.14 14.46 -3.77
C ARG A 523 -36.10 13.34 -4.24
N LYS A 524 -35.97 12.91 -5.50
CA LYS A 524 -36.79 11.86 -6.11
C LYS A 524 -36.34 10.47 -5.66
N GLU A 525 -35.03 10.24 -5.54
CA GLU A 525 -34.44 9.00 -5.03
C GLU A 525 -34.76 8.78 -3.54
N ARG A 526 -34.64 9.83 -2.72
CA ARG A 526 -35.05 9.76 -1.29
C ARG A 526 -36.53 9.45 -1.12
N PHE A 527 -37.37 10.02 -1.98
CA PHE A 527 -38.79 9.70 -1.98
C PHE A 527 -39.04 8.22 -2.31
N LEU A 528 -38.41 7.68 -3.35
CA LEU A 528 -38.52 6.26 -3.73
C LEU A 528 -38.06 5.32 -2.59
N GLU A 529 -36.92 5.59 -1.97
CA GLU A 529 -36.39 4.77 -0.88
C GLU A 529 -37.22 4.82 0.40
N SER A 530 -37.96 5.92 0.61
CA SER A 530 -38.83 6.06 1.77
C SER A 530 -40.16 5.30 1.64
N LEU A 531 -40.56 4.91 0.43
CA LEU A 531 -41.83 4.21 0.20
C LEU A 531 -41.81 2.81 0.85
N PRO A 532 -42.83 2.46 1.67
CA PRO A 532 -42.95 1.14 2.28
C PRO A 532 -43.08 0.01 1.25
N LYS A 533 -42.94 -1.25 1.71
CA LYS A 533 -43.13 -2.44 0.87
C LYS A 533 -44.52 -2.51 0.23
N GLN A 534 -45.56 -2.16 0.97
CA GLN A 534 -46.92 -2.03 0.49
C GLN A 534 -47.47 -0.71 1.03
N PHE A 535 -48.10 0.07 0.16
CA PHE A 535 -48.59 1.39 0.53
C PHE A 535 -49.76 1.79 -0.36
N ILE A 536 -50.64 2.61 0.20
CA ILE A 536 -51.78 3.17 -0.51
C ILE A 536 -51.50 4.61 -0.97
N ARG A 537 -52.39 5.15 -1.80
CA ARG A 537 -52.25 6.53 -2.29
C ARG A 537 -52.06 7.56 -1.17
N GLN A 538 -52.76 7.40 -0.05
CA GLN A 538 -52.63 8.34 1.06
C GLN A 538 -51.24 8.28 1.70
N ASP A 539 -50.67 7.08 1.86
CA ASP A 539 -49.38 6.87 2.51
C ASP A 539 -48.24 7.59 1.78
N TYR A 540 -48.17 7.49 0.45
CA TYR A 540 -47.12 8.17 -0.31
C TYR A 540 -47.33 9.69 -0.36
N LEU A 541 -48.58 10.17 -0.26
CA LEU A 541 -48.88 11.61 -0.20
C LEU A 541 -48.47 12.19 1.15
N ASP A 542 -48.73 11.48 2.24
CA ASP A 542 -48.30 11.88 3.59
C ASP A 542 -46.78 11.88 3.71
N LEU A 543 -46.12 10.89 3.10
CA LEU A 543 -44.66 10.80 3.01
C LEU A 543 -44.07 11.92 2.15
N ALA A 544 -44.73 12.26 1.05
CA ALA A 544 -44.37 13.39 0.20
C ALA A 544 -44.47 14.71 0.95
N ALA A 545 -45.55 14.93 1.71
CA ALA A 545 -45.75 16.12 2.52
C ALA A 545 -44.65 16.27 3.60
N LYS A 546 -44.28 15.17 4.27
CA LYS A 546 -43.14 15.13 5.22
C LYS A 546 -41.81 15.49 4.57
N GLN A 547 -41.65 15.26 3.27
CA GLN A 547 -40.47 15.64 2.46
C GLN A 547 -40.67 16.95 1.67
N SER A 548 -41.71 17.70 2.00
CA SER A 548 -42.14 18.96 1.37
C SER A 548 -42.46 18.85 -0.14
N ILE A 549 -42.69 17.66 -0.66
CA ILE A 549 -42.97 17.39 -2.08
C ILE A 549 -44.46 17.68 -2.36
N PRO A 550 -44.79 18.54 -3.34
CA PRO A 550 -46.19 18.78 -3.71
C PRO A 550 -46.88 17.50 -4.17
N HIS A 551 -48.15 17.30 -3.80
CA HIS A 551 -48.90 16.07 -4.12
C HIS A 551 -48.90 15.74 -5.62
N LYS A 552 -49.09 16.74 -6.48
CA LYS A 552 -49.04 16.57 -7.95
C LYS A 552 -47.68 16.06 -8.45
N THR A 553 -46.60 16.48 -7.79
CA THR A 553 -45.23 16.02 -8.10
C THR A 553 -45.01 14.59 -7.59
N ALA A 554 -45.51 14.26 -6.41
CA ALA A 554 -45.45 12.91 -5.85
C ALA A 554 -46.20 11.89 -6.72
N GLU A 555 -47.40 12.24 -7.20
CA GLU A 555 -48.15 11.45 -8.17
C GLU A 555 -47.36 11.24 -9.46
N GLY A 556 -46.77 12.31 -10.01
CA GLY A 556 -45.90 12.21 -11.18
C GLY A 556 -44.64 11.37 -10.95
N TYR A 557 -44.14 11.28 -9.72
CA TYR A 557 -43.04 10.38 -9.36
C TYR A 557 -43.51 8.93 -9.30
N ILE A 558 -44.62 8.63 -8.62
CA ILE A 558 -45.21 7.29 -8.57
C ILE A 558 -45.51 6.77 -9.98
N THR A 559 -46.12 7.58 -10.86
CA THR A 559 -46.37 7.18 -12.26
C THR A 559 -45.07 6.82 -12.97
N LYS A 560 -44.03 7.65 -12.87
CA LYS A 560 -42.72 7.37 -13.49
C LYS A 560 -42.02 6.15 -12.89
N PHE A 561 -42.21 5.87 -11.60
CA PHE A 561 -41.65 4.67 -10.96
C PHE A 561 -42.36 3.40 -11.40
N VAL A 562 -43.68 3.47 -11.61
CA VAL A 562 -44.46 2.37 -12.19
C VAL A 562 -44.07 2.11 -13.64
N GLU A 563 -43.95 3.17 -14.47
CA GLU A 563 -43.46 3.06 -15.86
C GLU A 563 -42.05 2.46 -15.95
N ALA A 564 -41.18 2.78 -14.99
CA ALA A 564 -39.81 2.27 -14.91
C ALA A 564 -39.68 0.90 -14.22
N GLY A 565 -40.79 0.29 -13.76
CA GLY A 565 -40.78 -1.01 -13.08
C GLY A 565 -40.19 -1.00 -11.66
N LEU A 566 -40.01 0.18 -11.06
CA LEU A 566 -39.44 0.34 -9.71
C LEU A 566 -40.48 0.23 -8.59
N ILE A 567 -41.76 0.44 -8.91
CA ILE A 567 -42.93 0.27 -8.04
C ILE A 567 -43.97 -0.50 -8.84
N HIS A 568 -44.67 -1.46 -8.24
CA HIS A 568 -45.76 -2.19 -8.89
C HIS A 568 -47.11 -1.66 -8.41
N ARG A 569 -48.10 -1.60 -9.32
CA ARG A 569 -49.48 -1.21 -8.98
C ARG A 569 -50.32 -2.46 -8.88
N GLU A 570 -50.58 -2.92 -7.66
CA GLU A 570 -51.34 -4.13 -7.36
C GLU A 570 -52.84 -3.96 -7.65
N ALA A 571 -53.40 -2.79 -7.34
CA ALA A 571 -54.81 -2.48 -7.56
C ALA A 571 -55.05 -0.96 -7.64
N HIS A 572 -56.32 -0.55 -7.75
CA HIS A 572 -56.66 0.87 -7.67
C HIS A 572 -56.22 1.45 -6.31
N ASN A 573 -55.34 2.46 -6.34
CA ASN A 573 -54.72 3.12 -5.17
C ASN A 573 -53.79 2.25 -4.30
N ASN A 574 -53.44 1.02 -4.71
CA ASN A 574 -52.54 0.14 -3.97
C ASN A 574 -51.25 -0.12 -4.76
N TYR A 575 -50.11 0.03 -4.10
CA TYR A 575 -48.79 -0.08 -4.70
C TYR A 575 -47.87 -0.96 -3.84
N SER A 576 -46.88 -1.59 -4.48
CA SER A 576 -45.83 -2.35 -3.82
C SER A 576 -44.44 -1.92 -4.29
N ASN A 577 -43.49 -1.88 -3.35
CA ASN A 577 -42.10 -1.56 -3.61
C ASN A 577 -41.24 -2.84 -3.55
N PRO A 578 -40.86 -3.44 -4.70
CA PRO A 578 -40.14 -4.71 -4.72
C PRO A 578 -38.73 -4.63 -4.12
N ALA A 579 -38.17 -3.42 -3.95
CA ALA A 579 -36.88 -3.21 -3.32
C ALA A 579 -36.93 -3.25 -1.78
N LYS A 580 -38.12 -3.31 -1.17
CA LYS A 580 -38.31 -3.40 0.29
C LYS A 580 -38.72 -4.81 0.67
N THR A 581 -37.92 -5.43 1.54
CA THR A 581 -38.11 -6.81 2.00
C THR A 581 -39.24 -6.93 3.01
#